data_AF-A0A367HPZ4-F1
#
_entry.id   AF-A0A367HPZ4-F1
#
_cell.length_a   1.000
_cell.length_b   1.000
_cell.length_c   1.000
_cell.angle_alpha   90.00
_cell.angle_beta   90.00
_cell.angle_gamma   90.00
#
_symmetry.space_group_name_H-M   'P 1'
#
loop_
_entity.id
_entity.type
_entity.pdbx_description
1 polymer ?
#
loop_
_entity_poly.entity_id
_entity_poly.type
_entity_poly.pdbx_seq_one_letter_code
_entity_poly.pdbx_strand_id
1 'polypeptide(L)' 'MYEMHVGTAVTGDRQVWHVVAHDHRTTLCGRPLEPTENKETDHHCLPCMTTFQHLMQVAEPA' A
#
# COMPACT_ATOMS: atom_id res chain seq x y z
N MET A 1 2.65 -12.27 3.60
CA MET A 1 3.75 -11.34 3.24
C MET A 1 3.12 -10.13 2.57
N TYR A 2 3.62 -8.92 2.79
CA TYR A 2 3.08 -7.69 2.19
C TYR A 2 4.05 -7.18 1.14
N GLU A 3 3.53 -6.75 0.00
CA GLU A 3 4.30 -6.21 -1.13
C GLU A 3 4.03 -4.72 -1.29
N MET A 4 5.00 -4.01 -1.87
CA MET A 4 4.87 -2.57 -2.16
C MET A 4 4.82 -2.37 -3.67
N HIS A 5 3.79 -1.68 -4.12
CA HIS A 5 3.58 -1.40 -5.54
C HIS A 5 3.19 0.07 -5.73
N VAL A 6 3.66 0.67 -6.82
CA VAL A 6 3.29 2.04 -7.19
C VAL A 6 1.97 2.04 -7.95
N GLY A 7 1.09 2.96 -7.59
CA GLY A 7 -0.13 3.26 -8.34
C GLY A 7 -0.67 4.65 -8.00
N THR A 8 -1.79 5.01 -8.60
CA THR A 8 -2.39 6.34 -8.43
C THR A 8 -2.83 6.57 -6.98
N ALA A 9 -2.63 7.79 -6.50
CA ALA A 9 -3.07 8.21 -5.17
C ALA A 9 -4.58 8.06 -5.01
N VAL A 10 -5.01 7.88 -3.76
CA VAL A 10 -6.44 7.88 -3.41
C VAL A 10 -7.08 9.24 -3.75
N THR A 11 -6.30 10.30 -3.63
CA THR A 11 -6.68 11.70 -3.89
C THR A 11 -5.63 12.36 -4.77
N GLY A 12 -6.05 12.79 -5.97
CA GLY A 12 -5.18 13.45 -6.96
C GLY A 12 -4.56 12.48 -7.96
N ASP A 13 -3.73 13.03 -8.85
CA ASP A 13 -3.12 12.32 -9.99
C ASP A 13 -1.67 11.85 -9.70
N ARG A 14 -1.22 11.97 -8.45
CA ARG A 14 0.15 11.60 -8.08
C ARG A 14 0.29 10.09 -7.94
N GLN A 15 1.47 9.59 -8.28
CA GLN A 15 1.84 8.20 -8.02
C GLN A 15 2.33 8.05 -6.59
N VAL A 16 1.88 7.01 -5.90
CA VAL A 16 2.29 6.71 -4.52
C VAL A 16 2.50 5.20 -4.35
N TRP A 17 3.35 4.85 -3.40
CA TRP A 17 3.53 3.48 -2.94
C TRP A 17 2.33 3.04 -2.11
N HIS A 18 1.69 1.98 -2.55
CA HIS A 18 0.65 1.28 -1.82
C HIS A 18 1.19 -0.04 -1.30
N VAL A 19 0.78 -0.39 -0.08
CA VAL A 19 1.04 -1.71 0.50
C VAL A 19 -0.09 -2.63 0.07
N VAL A 20 0.27 -3.76 -0.51
CA VAL A 20 -0.63 -4.78 -1.05
C VAL A 20 -0.44 -6.06 -0.26
N ALA A 21 -1.53 -6.65 0.22
CA ALA A 21 -1.48 -7.99 0.78
C ALA A 21 -1.31 -9.00 -0.35
N HIS A 22 -0.26 -9.83 -0.29
CA HIS A 22 0.05 -10.84 -1.32
C HIS A 22 -1.16 -11.72 -1.67
N ASP A 23 -1.97 -12.03 -0.66
CA ASP A 23 -3.15 -12.88 -0.79
C ASP A 23 -4.31 -12.21 -1.55
N HIS A 24 -4.49 -10.90 -1.42
CA HIS A 24 -5.73 -10.27 -1.87
C HIS A 24 -5.60 -9.45 -3.15
N ARG A 25 -4.39 -9.18 -3.66
CA ARG A 25 -4.15 -8.21 -4.75
C ARG A 25 -4.87 -6.86 -4.54
N THR A 26 -5.29 -6.59 -3.31
CA THR A 26 -5.94 -5.36 -2.89
C THR A 26 -4.98 -4.59 -2.00
N THR A 27 -4.96 -3.29 -2.21
CA THR A 27 -4.24 -2.39 -1.31
C THR A 27 -4.84 -2.46 0.09
N LEU A 28 -4.03 -2.15 1.11
CA LEU A 28 -4.50 -2.01 2.49
C LEU A 28 -5.47 -0.82 2.68
N CYS A 29 -5.50 0.13 1.74
CA CYS A 29 -6.52 1.19 1.72
C CYS A 29 -7.85 0.76 1.08
N GLY A 30 -7.97 -0.51 0.67
CA GLY A 30 -9.21 -1.10 0.15
C GLY A 30 -9.51 -0.78 -1.30
N ARG A 31 -8.54 -0.21 -2.04
CA ARG A 31 -8.70 0.06 -3.48
C ARG A 31 -8.00 -0.99 -4.34
N PRO A 32 -8.54 -1.28 -5.54
CA PRO A 32 -7.79 -2.00 -6.55
C PRO A 32 -6.58 -1.16 -6.95
N LEU A 33 -5.40 -1.76 -6.92
CA LEU A 33 -4.21 -1.11 -7.44
C LEU A 33 -4.06 -1.45 -8.91
N GLU A 34 -3.95 -0.43 -9.75
CA GLU A 34 -3.44 -0.62 -11.11
C GLU A 34 -1.92 -0.40 -11.06
N PRO A 35 -1.12 -1.48 -11.07
CA PRO A 35 0.33 -1.37 -10.95
C PRO A 35 0.85 -0.58 -12.14
N THR A 36 1.56 0.50 -11.86
CA THR A 36 2.24 1.28 -12.89
C THR A 36 3.72 0.89 -12.92
N GLU A 37 4.28 0.77 -14.12
CA GLU A 37 5.71 0.45 -14.31
C GLU A 37 6.64 1.59 -13.85
N ASN A 38 6.13 2.82 -13.77
CA ASN A 38 6.87 3.95 -13.21
C ASN A 38 7.05 3.79 -11.69
N LYS A 39 8.28 3.46 -11.30
CA LYS A 39 8.75 3.35 -9.91
C LYS A 39 9.43 4.64 -9.40
N GLU A 40 9.11 5.79 -9.98
CA GLU A 40 9.75 7.07 -9.66
C GLU A 40 8.87 7.91 -8.73
N THR A 41 8.56 7.39 -7.54
CA THR A 41 7.88 8.19 -6.52
C THR A 41 8.43 7.90 -5.14
N ASP A 42 8.62 8.94 -4.33
CA ASP A 42 8.96 8.84 -2.91
C ASP A 42 7.71 8.96 -2.02
N HIS A 43 6.54 9.17 -2.63
CA HIS A 43 5.30 9.34 -1.90
C HIS A 43 4.70 8.00 -1.52
N HIS A 44 4.24 7.90 -0.28
CA HIS A 44 3.61 6.71 0.26
C HIS A 44 2.15 6.98 0.61
N CYS A 45 1.29 5.99 0.38
CA CYS A 45 -0.10 6.06 0.78
C CYS A 45 -0.20 5.95 2.30
N LEU A 46 -0.48 7.08 2.97
CA LEU A 46 -0.59 7.13 4.44
C LEU A 46 -1.58 6.10 5.01
N PRO A 47 -2.80 5.90 4.46
CA PRO A 47 -3.69 4.85 4.91
C PRO A 47 -3.07 3.44 4.84
N CYS A 48 -2.38 3.12 3.75
CA CYS A 48 -1.71 1.83 3.59
C CYS A 48 -0.62 1.64 4.64
N MET A 49 0.20 2.67 4.89
CA MET A 49 1.25 2.63 5.92
C MET A 49 0.68 2.48 7.32
N THR A 50 -0.39 3.22 7.68
CA THR A 50 -1.03 3.12 8.99
C THR A 50 -1.61 1.73 9.23
N THR A 51 -2.35 1.18 8.25
CA THR A 51 -2.88 -0.18 8.35
C THR A 51 -1.76 -1.21 8.47
N PHE A 52 -0.70 -1.08 7.67
CA PHE A 52 0.46 -1.96 7.74
C PHE A 52 1.13 -1.92 9.13
N GLN A 53 1.35 -0.73 9.69
CA GLN A 53 1.91 -0.58 11.04
C GLN A 53 1.02 -1.24 12.09
N HIS A 54 -0.29 -1.08 12.00
CA HIS A 54 -1.24 -1.72 12.91
C HIS A 54 -1.19 -3.25 12.80
N LEU A 55 -1.12 -3.79 11.58
CA LEU A 55 -0.98 -5.23 11.34
C LEU A 55 0.33 -5.79 11.89
N MET A 56 1.43 -5.05 11.76
CA MET A 56 2.72 -5.42 12.33
C MET A 56 2.70 -5.43 13.88
N GLN A 57 2.00 -4.48 14.50
CA GLN A 57 1.83 -4.44 15.97
C GLN A 57 0.94 -5.57 16.50
N VAL A 58 -0.07 -5.99 15.73
CA VAL A 58 -0.98 -7.08 16.12
C VAL A 58 -0.37 -8.47 15.87
N ALA A 59 0.65 -8.56 15.00
CA ALA A 59 1.31 -9.82 14.65
C ALA A 59 2.36 -10.30 15.68
N GLU A 60 2.61 -9.55 16.76
CA GLU A 60 3.39 -10.02 17.91
C GLU A 60 2.46 -10.62 18.98
N PRO A 61 2.33 -11.96 19.09
CA PRO A 61 1.84 -12.55 20.32
C PRO A 61 2.94 -12.41 21.39
N ALA A 62 2.56 -11.79 22.52
CA ALA A 62 3.37 -11.66 23.73
C ALA A 62 3.92 -13.00 24.26
#